data_AF-A0A951UKH3-F1
#
_entry.id   AF-A0A951UKH3-F1
#
_cell.length_a   1.000
_cell.length_b   1.000
_cell.length_c   1.000
_cell.angle_alpha   90.00
_cell.angle_beta   90.00
_cell.angle_gamma   90.00
#
_symmetry.space_group_name_H-M   'P 1'
#
loop_
_entity.id
_entity.type
_entity.pdbx_description
1 polymer ?
#
loop_
_entity_poly.entity_id
_entity_poly.type
_entity_poly.pdbx_seq_one_letter_code
_entity_poly.pdbx_strand_id
1 'polypeptide(L)'
;MSATYQKLLQQWAALAPDECSTTDRDYRFKVKVLPEVEKCSFGNPWRSVTSENLTWRLHAAEDVILRQLNFVLLTVLYRCCDRQSNINFTFSAQGTIATICNGLKSQIYPHPALAALDAYVQLLAF
;
A
#
# COMPACT_ATOMS: atom_id res chain seq x y z
N MET A 1 7.01 -13.70 8.71
CA MET A 1 6.69 -12.26 8.46
C MET A 1 6.46 -11.92 6.98
N SER A 2 6.52 -12.86 6.01
CA SER A 2 6.28 -12.54 4.58
C SER A 2 4.82 -12.53 4.13
N ALA A 3 3.86 -12.94 4.96
CA ALA A 3 2.44 -13.01 4.58
C ALA A 3 1.64 -11.71 4.79
N THR A 4 2.14 -10.75 5.59
CA THR A 4 1.32 -9.61 6.01
C THR A 4 1.03 -8.65 4.87
N TYR A 5 2.02 -8.35 4.02
CA TYR A 5 1.79 -7.45 2.87
C TYR A 5 0.86 -8.06 1.83
N GLN A 6 1.01 -9.36 1.54
CA GLN A 6 0.12 -10.07 0.64
C GLN A 6 -1.32 -10.04 1.14
N LYS A 7 -1.53 -10.29 2.44
CA LYS A 7 -2.85 -10.21 3.07
C LYS A 7 -3.45 -8.81 2.96
N LEU A 8 -2.67 -7.76 3.20
CA LEU A 8 -3.12 -6.38 3.06
C LEU A 8 -3.53 -6.05 1.61
N LEU A 9 -2.75 -6.48 0.62
CA LEU A 9 -3.09 -6.28 -0.80
C LEU A 9 -4.35 -7.07 -1.21
N GLN A 10 -4.52 -8.29 -0.69
CA GLN A 10 -5.74 -9.08 -0.90
C GLN A 10 -6.97 -8.39 -0.29
N GLN A 11 -6.84 -7.87 0.94
CA GLN A 11 -7.92 -7.12 1.59
C GLN A 11 -8.26 -5.84 0.83
N TRP A 12 -7.25 -5.09 0.38
CA TRP A 12 -7.48 -3.92 -0.45
C TRP A 12 -8.21 -4.27 -1.75
N ALA A 13 -7.77 -5.32 -2.45
CA ALA A 13 -8.43 -5.77 -3.68
C ALA A 13 -9.87 -6.25 -3.46
N ALA A 14 -10.17 -6.82 -2.29
CA ALA A 14 -11.51 -7.26 -1.94
C ALA A 14 -12.44 -6.09 -1.59
N LEU A 15 -11.93 -5.07 -0.88
CA LEU A 15 -12.72 -3.93 -0.41
C LEU A 15 -12.86 -2.83 -1.47
N ALA A 16 -11.86 -2.65 -2.34
CA ALA A 16 -11.84 -1.62 -3.38
C ALA A 16 -11.31 -2.19 -4.72
N PRO A 17 -12.11 -3.04 -5.41
CA PRO A 17 -11.70 -3.70 -6.64
C PRO A 17 -11.44 -2.74 -7.81
N ASP A 18 -11.97 -1.52 -7.74
CA ASP A 18 -11.72 -0.43 -8.69
C ASP A 18 -10.36 0.26 -8.47
N GLU A 19 -9.74 0.06 -7.30
CA GLU A 19 -8.45 0.62 -6.92
C GLU A 19 -7.33 -0.43 -6.99
N CYS A 20 -7.60 -1.66 -6.60
CA CYS A 20 -6.64 -2.77 -6.56
C CYS A 20 -7.30 -4.06 -7.01
N SER A 21 -6.61 -4.88 -7.80
CA SER A 21 -7.10 -6.19 -8.24
C SER A 21 -6.03 -7.27 -8.15
N THR A 22 -6.46 -8.51 -7.91
CA THR A 22 -5.60 -9.69 -7.98
C THR A 22 -5.24 -10.02 -9.42
N THR A 23 -4.16 -10.77 -9.61
CA THR A 23 -3.83 -11.37 -10.91
C THR A 23 -3.86 -12.89 -10.80
N ASP A 24 -3.72 -13.60 -11.92
CA ASP A 24 -3.65 -15.08 -11.93
C ASP A 24 -2.45 -15.64 -11.15
N ARG A 25 -1.53 -14.79 -10.68
CA ARG A 25 -0.39 -15.17 -9.84
C ARG A 25 -0.61 -14.66 -8.41
N ASP A 26 -0.52 -15.57 -7.44
CA ASP A 26 -0.84 -15.35 -6.02
C ASP A 26 -0.12 -14.17 -5.34
N TYR A 27 1.03 -13.75 -5.87
CA TYR A 27 1.88 -12.69 -5.30
C TYR A 27 1.88 -11.39 -6.11
N ARG A 28 1.17 -11.32 -7.24
CA ARG A 28 1.12 -10.12 -8.09
C ARG A 28 -0.27 -9.48 -8.04
N PHE A 29 -0.26 -8.17 -7.89
CA PHE A 29 -1.43 -7.32 -7.80
C PHE A 29 -1.33 -6.21 -8.83
N LYS A 30 -2.48 -5.68 -9.25
CA LYS A 30 -2.60 -4.50 -10.09
C LYS A 30 -3.23 -3.40 -9.26
N VAL A 31 -2.54 -2.28 -9.14
CA VAL A 31 -3.04 -1.10 -8.43
C VAL A 31 -3.26 0.01 -9.46
N LYS A 32 -4.41 0.66 -9.40
CA LYS A 32 -4.79 1.70 -10.33
C LYS A 32 -3.87 2.91 -10.15
N VAL A 33 -3.24 3.32 -11.23
CA VAL A 33 -2.38 4.49 -11.27
C VAL A 33 -3.24 5.74 -11.25
N LEU A 34 -2.85 6.66 -10.38
CA LEU A 34 -3.42 7.99 -10.28
C LEU A 34 -2.50 8.95 -11.02
N PRO A 35 -3.01 9.83 -11.90
CA PRO A 35 -2.19 10.83 -12.61
C PRO A 35 -1.30 11.67 -11.70
N GLU A 36 -1.74 11.90 -10.47
CA GLU A 36 -1.06 12.67 -9.43
C GLU A 36 0.09 11.89 -8.77
N VAL A 37 0.08 10.56 -8.88
CA VAL A 37 1.09 9.66 -8.32
C VAL A 37 2.12 9.25 -9.36
N GLU A 38 1.69 8.90 -10.56
CA GLU A 38 2.59 8.53 -11.66
C GLU A 38 1.95 8.87 -13.01
N LYS A 39 2.76 9.43 -13.93
CA LYS A 39 2.32 9.66 -15.31
C LYS A 39 2.16 8.32 -16.02
N CYS A 40 0.91 7.89 -16.23
CA CYS A 40 0.62 6.74 -17.07
C CYS A 40 0.78 7.09 -18.55
N SER A 41 1.51 6.26 -19.29
CA SER A 41 1.45 6.24 -20.75
C SER A 41 0.08 5.71 -21.20
N PHE A 42 -0.53 6.39 -22.17
CA PHE A 42 -1.87 6.09 -22.70
C PHE A 42 -2.04 4.58 -22.98
N GLY A 43 -2.97 3.92 -22.29
CA GLY A 43 -3.40 2.55 -22.61
C GLY A 43 -3.56 1.60 -21.44
N ASN A 44 -2.86 1.80 -20.31
CA ASN A 44 -3.01 0.94 -19.14
C ASN A 44 -3.02 1.76 -17.84
N PRO A 45 -4.17 1.92 -17.16
CA PRO A 45 -4.27 2.66 -15.91
C PRO A 45 -3.83 1.82 -14.70
N TRP A 46 -3.14 0.69 -14.89
CA TRP A 46 -2.75 -0.22 -13.82
C TRP A 46 -1.24 -0.40 -13.74
N ARG A 47 -0.72 -0.38 -12.52
CA ARG A 47 0.66 -0.72 -12.19
C ARG A 47 0.73 -2.06 -11.48
N SER A 48 1.67 -2.91 -11.88
CA SER A 48 1.91 -4.18 -11.20
C SER A 48 2.77 -3.99 -9.95
N VAL A 49 2.33 -4.59 -8.85
CA VAL A 49 3.03 -4.64 -7.56
C VAL A 49 3.15 -6.10 -7.12
N THR A 50 4.27 -6.47 -6.49
CA THR A 50 4.52 -7.84 -6.01
C THR A 50 4.75 -7.88 -4.51
N SER A 51 4.18 -8.88 -3.85
CA SER A 51 4.41 -9.18 -2.42
C SER A 51 5.51 -10.22 -2.19
N GLU A 52 5.99 -10.86 -3.26
CA GLU A 52 6.98 -11.93 -3.19
C GLU A 52 8.30 -11.47 -2.53
N ASN A 53 8.77 -12.24 -1.55
CA ASN A 53 10.04 -12.05 -0.85
C ASN A 53 10.24 -10.64 -0.26
N LEU A 54 9.16 -9.92 0.04
CA LEU A 54 9.21 -8.53 0.49
C LEU A 54 10.24 -8.28 1.60
N THR A 55 10.26 -9.11 2.64
CA THR A 55 11.16 -8.95 3.79
C THR A 55 12.63 -9.00 3.37
N TRP A 56 12.99 -9.97 2.53
CA TRP A 56 14.36 -10.10 2.02
C TRP A 56 14.71 -8.95 1.07
N ARG A 57 13.80 -8.60 0.14
CA ARG A 57 14.02 -7.51 -0.83
C ARG A 57 14.17 -6.15 -0.15
N LEU A 58 13.40 -5.91 0.93
CA LEU A 58 13.54 -4.72 1.77
C LEU A 58 14.90 -4.69 2.48
N HIS A 59 15.32 -5.81 3.05
CA HIS A 59 16.62 -5.90 3.73
C HIS A 59 17.79 -5.73 2.76
N ALA A 60 17.66 -6.25 1.53
CA ALA A 60 18.63 -6.07 0.46
C ALA A 60 18.56 -4.68 -0.19
N ALA A 61 17.67 -3.79 0.28
CA ALA A 61 17.42 -2.46 -0.29
C ALA A 61 17.23 -2.49 -1.81
N GLU A 62 16.51 -3.49 -2.31
CA GLU A 62 16.33 -3.67 -3.75
C GLU A 62 15.51 -2.50 -4.34
N ASP A 63 16.10 -1.73 -5.25
CA ASP A 63 15.48 -0.54 -5.83
C ASP A 63 14.06 -0.79 -6.36
N VAL A 64 13.83 -1.96 -6.95
CA VAL A 64 12.54 -2.34 -7.51
C VAL A 64 11.46 -2.41 -6.43
N ILE A 65 11.76 -3.00 -5.26
CA ILE A 65 10.77 -3.12 -4.19
C ILE A 65 10.51 -1.78 -3.52
N LEU A 66 11.55 -0.96 -3.36
CA LEU A 66 11.42 0.38 -2.78
C LEU A 66 10.54 1.27 -3.68
N ARG A 67 10.73 1.22 -5.00
CA ARG A 67 9.87 1.94 -5.96
C ARG A 67 8.42 1.48 -5.88
N GLN A 68 8.17 0.17 -5.75
CA GLN A 68 6.81 -0.35 -5.62
C GLN A 68 6.15 0.08 -4.31
N LEU A 69 6.87 0.03 -3.19
CA LEU A 69 6.35 0.47 -1.90
C LEU A 69 6.10 1.97 -1.87
N ASN A 70 6.97 2.78 -2.47
CA ASN A 70 6.77 4.22 -2.60
C ASN A 70 5.54 4.53 -3.45
N PHE A 71 5.34 3.82 -4.55
CA PHE A 71 4.13 3.95 -5.35
C PHE A 71 2.86 3.60 -4.56
N VAL A 72 2.87 2.49 -3.82
CA VAL A 72 1.72 2.09 -2.97
C VAL A 72 1.46 3.13 -1.88
N LEU A 73 2.51 3.62 -1.21
CA LEU A 73 2.40 4.67 -0.20
C LEU A 73 1.73 5.92 -0.80
N LEU A 74 2.28 6.47 -1.89
CA LEU A 74 1.73 7.67 -2.53
C LEU A 74 0.29 7.48 -3.00
N THR A 75 -0.03 6.29 -3.53
CA THR A 75 -1.41 5.95 -3.93
C THR A 75 -2.35 5.98 -2.73
N VAL A 76 -1.97 5.35 -1.62
CA VAL A 76 -2.78 5.36 -0.39
C VAL A 76 -2.93 6.78 0.17
N LEU A 77 -1.85 7.57 0.21
CA LEU A 77 -1.91 8.97 0.67
C LEU A 77 -2.92 9.78 -0.17
N TYR A 78 -2.86 9.64 -1.49
CA TYR A 78 -3.78 10.36 -2.38
C TYR A 78 -5.23 9.91 -2.17
N ARG A 79 -5.48 8.60 -2.06
CA ARG A 79 -6.82 8.08 -1.79
C ARG A 79 -7.38 8.54 -0.44
N CYS A 80 -6.54 8.66 0.59
CA CYS A 80 -6.95 9.26 1.85
C CYS A 80 -7.35 10.73 1.64
N CYS A 81 -6.55 11.49 0.89
CA CYS A 81 -6.81 12.89 0.60
C CYS A 81 -8.13 13.09 -0.19
N ASP A 82 -8.37 12.27 -1.21
CA ASP A 82 -9.61 12.26 -2.02
C ASP A 82 -10.85 12.00 -1.15
N ARG A 83 -10.69 11.16 -0.13
CA ARG A 83 -11.71 10.87 0.89
C ARG A 83 -11.70 11.84 2.07
N GLN A 84 -11.00 12.97 1.96
CA GLN A 84 -10.88 14.00 3.00
C GLN A 84 -10.40 13.45 4.36
N SER A 85 -9.66 12.35 4.33
CA SER A 85 -9.12 11.66 5.49
C SER A 85 -7.65 12.04 5.67
N ASN A 86 -7.31 12.51 6.88
CA ASN A 86 -5.92 12.83 7.21
C ASN A 86 -5.18 11.59 7.70
N ILE A 87 -3.96 11.39 7.20
CA ILE A 87 -3.07 10.31 7.61
C ILE A 87 -1.83 10.88 8.27
N ASN A 88 -1.51 10.37 9.47
CA ASN A 88 -0.33 10.76 10.24
C ASN A 88 0.57 9.55 10.45
N PHE A 89 1.89 9.79 10.53
CA PHE A 89 2.88 8.75 10.76
C PHE A 89 3.64 8.98 12.07
N THR A 90 3.77 7.93 12.85
CA THR A 90 4.65 7.89 14.02
C THR A 90 5.77 6.89 13.75
N PHE A 91 7.01 7.37 13.81
CA PHE A 91 8.21 6.57 13.63
C PHE A 91 8.84 6.25 14.99
N SER A 92 9.14 4.98 15.25
CA SER A 92 9.83 4.52 16.45
C SER A 92 10.93 3.52 16.11
N ALA A 93 11.73 3.15 17.11
CA ALA A 93 12.76 2.11 16.95
C ALA A 93 12.18 0.74 16.57
N GLN A 94 10.89 0.49 16.84
CA GLN A 94 10.21 -0.76 16.52
C GLN A 94 9.58 -0.76 15.11
N GLY A 95 9.44 0.41 14.48
CA GLY A 95 8.87 0.54 13.14
C GLY A 95 8.04 1.81 12.96
N THR A 96 7.15 1.78 11.98
CA THR A 96 6.24 2.85 11.60
C THR A 96 4.81 2.47 11.92
N ILE A 97 4.04 3.43 12.43
CA ILE A 97 2.60 3.35 12.62
C ILE A 97 1.96 4.45 11.78
N ALA A 98 0.87 4.13 11.07
CA ALA A 98 0.02 5.11 10.42
C ALA A 98 -1.29 5.24 11.21
N THR A 99 -1.84 6.44 11.26
CA THR A 99 -3.15 6.71 11.84
C THR A 99 -3.95 7.55 10.87
N ILE A 100 -5.11 7.03 10.44
CA ILE A 100 -6.05 7.70 9.56
C ILE A 100 -7.23 8.19 10.38
N CYS A 101 -7.57 9.46 10.22
CA CYS A 101 -8.55 10.15 11.05
C CYS A 101 -8.19 10.03 12.55
N ASN A 102 -9.02 10.55 13.45
CA ASN A 102 -8.70 10.56 14.90
C ASN A 102 -8.80 9.18 15.59
N GLY A 103 -8.62 8.04 14.87
CA GLY A 103 -8.74 6.73 15.52
C GLY A 103 -8.36 5.46 14.75
N LEU A 104 -8.28 5.44 13.41
CA LEU A 104 -7.95 4.21 12.66
C LEU A 104 -6.45 4.02 12.59
N LYS A 105 -5.91 3.19 13.48
CA LYS A 105 -4.48 3.01 13.70
C LYS A 105 -4.00 1.68 13.15
N SER A 106 -2.93 1.70 12.36
CA SER A 106 -2.28 0.49 11.87
C SER A 106 -1.57 -0.27 13.00
N GLN A 107 -1.21 -1.53 12.73
CA GLN A 107 -0.15 -2.20 13.47
C GLN A 107 1.22 -1.52 13.23
N ILE A 108 2.24 -1.93 13.97
CA ILE A 108 3.62 -1.47 13.75
C ILE A 108 4.22 -2.26 12.58
N TYR A 109 4.72 -1.56 11.58
CA TYR A 109 5.34 -2.16 10.39
C TYR A 109 6.76 -1.65 10.14
N PRO A 110 7.63 -2.44 9.49
CA PRO A 110 8.99 -2.01 9.17
C PRO A 110 9.06 -0.91 8.08
N HIS A 111 7.96 -0.63 7.38
CA HIS A 111 7.93 0.34 6.28
C HIS A 111 6.65 1.18 6.29
N PRO A 112 6.71 2.50 6.03
CA PRO A 112 5.54 3.39 6.03
C PRO A 112 4.44 2.98 5.05
N ALA A 113 4.80 2.45 3.87
CA ALA A 113 3.82 1.95 2.90
C ALA A 113 2.93 0.82 3.47
N LEU A 114 3.48 -0.06 4.30
CA LEU A 114 2.73 -1.15 4.93
C LEU A 114 1.79 -0.60 5.99
N ALA A 115 2.29 0.31 6.83
CA ALA A 115 1.50 0.96 7.87
C ALA A 115 0.34 1.77 7.27
N ALA A 116 0.62 2.56 6.22
CA ALA A 116 -0.40 3.32 5.51
C ALA A 116 -1.48 2.41 4.91
N LEU A 117 -1.07 1.33 4.24
CA LEU A 117 -1.99 0.38 3.62
C LEU A 117 -2.87 -0.32 4.66
N ASP A 118 -2.31 -0.73 5.80
CA ASP A 118 -3.08 -1.35 6.89
C ASP A 118 -4.13 -0.39 7.46
N ALA A 119 -3.75 0.84 7.79
CA ALA A 119 -4.73 1.85 8.25
C ALA A 119 -5.79 2.15 7.18
N TYR A 120 -5.40 2.17 5.89
CA TYR A 120 -6.32 2.43 4.79
C TYR A 120 -7.29 1.28 4.53
N VAL A 121 -6.83 0.03 4.66
CA VAL A 121 -7.71 -1.15 4.63
C VAL A 121 -8.72 -1.11 5.77
N GLN A 122 -8.33 -0.64 6.96
CA GLN A 122 -9.28 -0.40 8.04
C GLN A 122 -10.30 0.68 7.64
N LEU A 123 -9.86 1.83 7.10
CA LEU A 123 -10.76 2.87 6.60
C LEU A 123 -11.76 2.35 5.56
N LEU A 124 -11.32 1.51 4.65
CA LEU A 124 -12.16 0.88 3.61
C LEU A 124 -13.24 -0.06 4.16
N ALA A 125 -13.03 -0.61 5.36
CA ALA A 125 -13.95 -1.56 5.98
C ALA A 125 -15.03 -0.90 6.86
N PHE A 126 -14.92 0.40 7.13
CA PHE A 126 -15.91 1.21 7.85
C PHE A 126 -16.86 1.92 6.87
#